data_AF-A0A9Q1KRR5-F1
#
_entry.id   AF-A0A9Q1KRR5-F1
#
_cell.length_a   1.000
_cell.length_b   1.000
_cell.length_c   1.000
_cell.angle_alpha   90.00
_cell.angle_beta   90.00
_cell.angle_gamma   90.00
#
_symmetry.space_group_name_H-M   'P 1'
#
loop_
_entity.id
_entity.type
_entity.pdbx_description
1 polymer ?
#
loop_
_entity_poly.entity_id
_entity_poly.type
_entity_poly.pdbx_seq_one_letter_code
_entity_poly.pdbx_strand_id
1 'polypeptide(L)'
;MACILYWILTLLIATISISRVVHGDVTYDGRSLIINGERKILLSGSIHYPRSTPQMWPSLISKAKEGGLNVIQTYVFWNLHEPQRCKYDFSGRRDLVRFIKEIQAQGLYVSLRIGPFIEAEWTYGGLPLWLRDIPGIAFRSDNGPWKVFALSSSAKNLTTIKLLIKNPNTSYWMQAHMQNFTTMIVNMMKTEKLYASQGGPIIISQIENEYQNVEVAYHAKGPSYVRWAAAMAVGLDTGVPWMMCKQDDAPDPVYHGGTNFGRTGADYMTTSYYDQAPLDEYGLLREPKWSHLKELHAVVQLSSNPLLQGTQTYYSAGRQQQVYIASTILPFLFSLY
;
A
#
# COMPACT_ATOMS: atom_id res chain seq x y z
N MET A 1 13.67 59.76 28.90
CA MET A 1 13.13 58.42 29.26
C MET A 1 11.94 58.00 28.37
N ALA A 2 11.99 58.23 27.06
CA ALA A 2 10.89 57.87 26.14
C ALA A 2 11.34 57.06 24.90
N CYS A 3 12.64 56.77 24.75
CA CYS A 3 13.15 56.06 23.57
C CYS A 3 13.48 54.57 23.81
N ILE A 4 13.47 54.10 25.06
CA ILE A 4 13.88 52.73 25.40
C ILE A 4 12.67 51.76 25.43
N LEU A 5 11.44 52.27 25.62
CA LEU A 5 10.24 51.45 25.61
C LEU A 5 9.74 51.06 24.21
N TYR A 6 10.15 51.77 23.15
CA TYR A 6 9.74 51.42 21.78
C TYR A 6 10.52 50.24 21.19
N TRP A 7 11.72 49.96 21.71
CA TRP A 7 12.57 48.86 21.27
C TRP A 7 12.19 47.50 21.86
N ILE A 8 11.52 47.50 23.03
CA ILE A 8 11.06 46.26 23.68
C ILE A 8 9.72 45.80 23.08
N LEU A 9 8.91 46.72 22.53
CA LEU A 9 7.67 46.34 21.84
C LEU A 9 7.88 45.74 20.44
N THR A 10 9.04 45.98 19.82
CA THR A 10 9.40 45.36 18.53
C THR A 10 10.11 44.01 18.66
N LEU A 11 10.48 43.59 19.88
CA LEU A 11 11.09 42.27 20.15
C LEU A 11 10.05 41.17 20.46
N LEU A 12 8.76 41.49 20.33
CA LEU A 12 7.63 40.56 20.39
C LEU A 12 6.95 40.44 19.01
N ILE A 13 7.72 40.59 17.93
CA ILE A 13 7.33 40.03 16.63
C ILE A 13 7.38 38.53 16.82
N ALA A 14 6.20 37.96 17.05
CA ALA A 14 5.93 36.55 17.08
C ALA A 14 6.79 35.84 16.01
N THR A 15 7.75 35.04 16.46
CA THR A 15 8.19 33.89 15.67
C THR A 15 7.00 32.96 15.60
N ILE A 16 6.05 33.29 14.72
CA ILE A 16 5.21 32.29 14.10
C ILE A 16 6.22 31.49 13.29
N SER A 17 6.81 30.48 13.92
CA SER A 17 7.26 29.31 13.20
C SER A 17 6.00 28.83 12.49
N ILE A 18 5.82 29.28 11.25
CA ILE A 18 4.99 28.57 10.32
C ILE A 18 5.72 27.25 10.20
N SER A 19 5.36 26.29 11.07
CA SER A 19 5.56 24.89 10.79
C SER A 19 4.90 24.73 9.42
N ARG A 20 5.71 24.78 8.35
CA ARG A 20 5.26 24.22 7.10
C ARG A 20 4.82 22.84 7.51
N VAL A 21 3.53 22.57 7.41
CA VAL A 21 3.07 21.19 7.35
C VAL A 21 3.75 20.69 6.09
N VAL A 22 4.93 20.09 6.26
CA VAL A 22 5.60 19.34 5.22
C VAL A 22 4.62 18.21 4.97
N HIS A 23 3.77 18.43 3.98
CA HIS A 23 2.92 17.38 3.44
C HIS A 23 3.86 16.25 3.07
N GLY A 24 3.58 15.06 3.57
CA GLY A 24 4.58 14.01 3.61
C GLY A 24 4.90 13.54 2.21
N ASP A 25 5.99 14.03 1.63
CA ASP A 25 6.39 13.68 0.29
C ASP A 25 6.96 12.26 0.31
N VAL A 26 6.41 11.40 -0.56
CA VAL A 26 6.90 10.04 -0.74
C VAL A 26 7.40 9.90 -2.17
N THR A 27 8.71 9.79 -2.30
CA THR A 27 9.42 9.61 -3.57
C THR A 27 10.31 8.38 -3.49
N TYR A 28 11.03 8.08 -4.56
CA TYR A 28 11.97 6.97 -4.61
C TYR A 28 13.08 7.29 -5.61
N ASP A 29 14.17 6.54 -5.50
CA ASP A 29 15.20 6.48 -6.52
C ASP A 29 15.73 5.04 -6.65
N GLY A 30 16.85 4.85 -7.34
CA GLY A 30 17.45 3.54 -7.55
C GLY A 30 17.91 2.82 -6.26
N ARG A 31 17.78 3.44 -5.08
CA ARG A 31 18.24 2.89 -3.81
C ARG A 31 17.12 2.58 -2.82
N SER A 32 16.17 3.48 -2.62
CA SER A 32 15.10 3.28 -1.63
C SER A 32 13.90 4.17 -1.89
N LEU A 33 12.81 3.90 -1.17
CA LEU A 33 11.79 4.90 -0.90
C LEU A 33 12.36 6.00 0.00
N ILE A 34 11.90 7.22 -0.23
CA ILE A 34 12.25 8.44 0.48
C ILE A 34 10.94 8.99 1.04
N ILE A 35 10.82 9.04 2.36
CA ILE A 35 9.62 9.52 3.06
C ILE A 35 10.03 10.76 3.83
N ASN A 36 9.38 11.89 3.55
CA ASN A 36 9.68 13.18 4.15
C ASN A 36 11.15 13.61 3.96
N GLY A 37 11.72 13.31 2.78
CA GLY A 37 13.12 13.62 2.46
C GLY A 37 14.14 12.64 3.05
N GLU A 38 13.72 11.64 3.83
CA GLU A 38 14.60 10.65 4.43
C GLU A 38 14.48 9.29 3.75
N ARG A 39 15.61 8.70 3.37
CA ARG A 39 15.66 7.30 2.94
C ARG A 39 15.24 6.39 4.08
N LYS A 40 14.42 5.37 3.80
CA LYS A 40 13.96 4.40 4.80
C LYS A 40 14.20 2.97 4.32
N ILE A 41 14.66 2.12 5.23
CA ILE A 41 14.52 0.66 5.08
C ILE A 41 13.13 0.31 5.57
N LEU A 42 12.31 -0.24 4.68
CA LEU A 42 10.96 -0.69 4.99
C LEU A 42 11.00 -2.18 5.31
N LEU A 43 10.59 -2.52 6.53
CA LEU A 43 10.38 -3.88 6.99
C LEU A 43 8.87 -4.07 7.09
N SER A 44 8.33 -4.79 6.11
CA SER A 44 6.89 -4.94 5.91
C SER A 44 6.39 -6.30 6.37
N GLY A 45 5.15 -6.35 6.83
CA GLY A 45 4.46 -7.62 7.11
C GLY A 45 2.98 -7.54 6.76
N SER A 46 2.46 -8.59 6.13
CA SER A 46 1.04 -8.60 5.74
C SER A 46 0.13 -8.99 6.90
N ILE A 47 -0.90 -8.18 7.15
CA ILE A 47 -2.01 -8.44 8.09
C ILE A 47 -3.31 -8.07 7.39
N HIS A 48 -4.15 -9.05 7.07
CA HIS A 48 -5.42 -8.82 6.37
C HIS A 48 -6.55 -8.55 7.36
N TYR A 49 -7.07 -7.31 7.36
CA TYR A 49 -8.09 -6.87 8.33
C TYR A 49 -9.32 -7.80 8.45
N PRO A 50 -9.87 -8.43 7.38
CA PRO A 50 -11.02 -9.29 7.53
C PRO A 50 -10.72 -10.68 8.10
N ARG A 51 -9.45 -11.06 8.18
CA ARG A 51 -8.99 -12.36 8.69
C ARG A 51 -8.75 -12.37 10.20
N SER A 52 -8.98 -11.23 10.85
CA SER A 52 -8.98 -11.07 12.30
C SER A 52 -10.15 -10.16 12.71
N THR A 53 -10.43 -10.05 14.00
CA THR A 53 -11.52 -9.19 14.49
C THR A 53 -10.99 -7.78 14.81
N PRO A 54 -11.85 -6.74 14.81
CA PRO A 54 -11.46 -5.39 15.23
C PRO A 54 -10.83 -5.31 16.62
N GLN A 55 -11.15 -6.24 17.51
CA GLN A 55 -10.59 -6.36 18.85
C GLN A 55 -9.16 -6.92 18.83
N MET A 56 -8.82 -7.74 17.84
CA MET A 56 -7.47 -8.31 17.69
C MET A 56 -6.50 -7.33 17.03
N TRP A 57 -6.97 -6.44 16.15
CA TRP A 57 -6.10 -5.55 15.36
C TRP A 57 -5.07 -4.80 16.21
N PRO A 58 -5.43 -4.13 17.33
CA PRO A 58 -4.43 -3.41 18.12
C PRO A 58 -3.29 -4.29 18.62
N SER A 59 -3.62 -5.51 19.10
CA SER A 59 -2.61 -6.46 19.59
C SER A 59 -1.74 -7.03 18.48
N LEU A 60 -2.34 -7.36 17.32
CA LEU A 60 -1.61 -7.86 16.16
C LEU A 60 -0.61 -6.82 15.63
N ILE A 61 -1.05 -5.57 15.52
CA ILE A 61 -0.23 -4.45 15.06
C ILE A 61 0.88 -4.15 16.08
N SER A 62 0.59 -4.20 17.39
CA SER A 62 1.62 -4.02 18.44
C SER A 62 2.71 -5.09 18.34
N LYS A 63 2.33 -6.35 18.18
CA LYS A 63 3.28 -7.47 18.03
C LYS A 63 4.10 -7.37 16.76
N ALA A 64 3.52 -6.89 15.66
CA ALA A 64 4.24 -6.61 14.43
C ALA A 64 5.29 -5.51 14.63
N LYS A 65 4.92 -4.41 15.29
CA LYS A 65 5.83 -3.33 15.67
C LYS A 65 6.95 -3.81 16.59
N GLU A 66 6.62 -4.56 17.64
CA GLU A 66 7.58 -5.16 18.58
C GLU A 66 8.51 -6.15 17.89
N GLY A 67 8.03 -6.80 16.83
CA GLY A 67 8.79 -7.67 15.94
C GLY A 67 9.70 -6.92 14.97
N GLY A 68 9.75 -5.58 15.01
CA GLY A 68 10.65 -4.76 14.20
C GLY A 68 10.07 -4.28 12.87
N LEU A 69 8.79 -4.55 12.59
CA LEU A 69 8.14 -4.03 11.38
C LEU A 69 7.89 -2.53 11.51
N ASN A 70 8.01 -1.83 10.39
CA ASN A 70 7.65 -0.41 10.26
C ASN A 70 6.60 -0.14 9.17
N VAL A 71 6.20 -1.17 8.42
CA VAL A 71 5.08 -1.12 7.47
C VAL A 71 4.14 -2.31 7.69
N ILE A 72 2.83 -2.05 7.70
CA ILE A 72 1.81 -3.09 7.58
C ILE A 72 1.27 -3.11 6.16
N GLN A 73 1.20 -4.29 5.57
CA GLN A 73 0.65 -4.50 4.25
C GLN A 73 -0.73 -5.16 4.34
N THR A 74 -1.69 -4.70 3.53
CA THR A 74 -2.99 -5.38 3.41
C THR A 74 -3.55 -5.25 2.00
N TYR A 75 -4.21 -6.31 1.53
CA TYR A 75 -5.12 -6.23 0.40
C TYR A 75 -6.43 -5.52 0.75
N VAL A 76 -7.16 -5.05 -0.26
CA VAL A 76 -8.56 -4.62 -0.16
C VAL A 76 -9.49 -5.67 -0.79
N PHE A 77 -10.48 -6.14 -0.05
CA PHE A 77 -11.31 -7.28 -0.44
C PHE A 77 -12.62 -6.83 -1.08
N TRP A 78 -12.64 -6.63 -2.40
CA TRP A 78 -13.78 -6.03 -3.11
C TRP A 78 -15.09 -6.79 -2.90
N ASN A 79 -15.12 -8.11 -3.07
CA ASN A 79 -16.32 -8.93 -2.88
C ASN A 79 -16.94 -8.80 -1.48
N LEU A 80 -16.11 -8.58 -0.47
CA LEU A 80 -16.52 -8.38 0.91
C LEU A 80 -17.12 -6.99 1.12
N HIS A 81 -16.59 -6.00 0.43
CA HIS A 81 -17.06 -4.62 0.48
C HIS A 81 -18.25 -4.34 -0.41
N GLU A 82 -18.47 -5.09 -1.49
CA GLU A 82 -19.59 -4.91 -2.42
C GLU A 82 -20.30 -6.26 -2.68
N PRO A 83 -20.91 -6.88 -1.65
CA PRO A 83 -21.54 -8.20 -1.78
C PRO A 83 -22.72 -8.19 -2.77
N GLN A 84 -23.38 -7.04 -2.92
CA GLN A 84 -24.36 -6.77 -3.95
C GLN A 84 -23.93 -5.51 -4.69
N ARG A 85 -24.14 -5.49 -6.01
CA ARG A 85 -23.78 -4.34 -6.85
C ARG A 85 -24.33 -3.03 -6.28
N CYS A 86 -23.45 -2.04 -6.15
CA CYS A 86 -23.68 -0.72 -5.59
C CYS A 86 -24.15 -0.69 -4.12
N LYS A 87 -24.01 -1.79 -3.37
CA LYS A 87 -24.27 -1.82 -1.92
C LYS A 87 -22.99 -2.13 -1.18
N TYR A 88 -22.42 -1.08 -0.59
CA TYR A 88 -21.13 -1.15 0.06
C TYR A 88 -21.24 -1.42 1.57
N ASP A 89 -20.33 -2.24 2.10
CA ASP A 89 -20.22 -2.53 3.53
C ASP A 89 -18.77 -2.42 4.03
N PHE A 90 -18.55 -1.43 4.88
CA PHE A 90 -17.29 -1.15 5.57
C PHE A 90 -17.45 -1.24 7.10
N SER A 91 -18.39 -2.06 7.58
CA SER A 91 -18.65 -2.24 9.01
C SER A 91 -17.88 -3.40 9.62
N GLY A 92 -17.69 -3.37 10.96
CA GLY A 92 -17.09 -4.46 11.73
C GLY A 92 -15.68 -4.80 11.24
N ARG A 93 -15.42 -6.08 10.95
CA ARG A 93 -14.10 -6.53 10.43
C ARG A 93 -13.80 -6.08 9.00
N ARG A 94 -14.74 -5.37 8.35
CA ARG A 94 -14.60 -4.80 7.00
C ARG A 94 -14.28 -3.31 7.07
N ASP A 95 -14.09 -2.76 8.27
CA ASP A 95 -13.78 -1.35 8.44
C ASP A 95 -12.31 -1.06 8.12
N LEU A 96 -12.04 -0.89 6.84
CA LEU A 96 -10.70 -0.61 6.30
C LEU A 96 -10.13 0.70 6.86
N VAL A 97 -10.95 1.74 6.97
CA VAL A 97 -10.53 3.06 7.48
C VAL A 97 -10.10 2.94 8.94
N ARG A 98 -10.89 2.27 9.77
CA ARG A 98 -10.53 2.04 11.18
C ARG A 98 -9.25 1.24 11.31
N PHE A 99 -9.07 0.19 10.50
CA PHE A 99 -7.85 -0.61 10.52
C PHE A 99 -6.60 0.23 10.18
N ILE A 100 -6.67 1.05 9.12
CA ILE A 100 -5.55 1.93 8.73
C ILE A 100 -5.28 3.00 9.79
N LYS A 101 -6.32 3.58 10.41
CA LYS A 101 -6.17 4.53 11.52
C LYS A 101 -5.53 3.89 12.75
N GLU A 102 -5.82 2.63 13.03
CA GLU A 102 -5.14 1.88 14.10
C GLU A 102 -3.64 1.73 13.82
N ILE A 103 -3.26 1.41 12.59
CA ILE A 103 -1.85 1.33 12.16
C ILE A 103 -1.17 2.71 12.31
N GLN A 104 -1.85 3.78 11.90
CA GLN A 104 -1.36 5.16 12.08
C GLN A 104 -1.16 5.51 13.55
N ALA A 105 -2.12 5.16 14.42
CA ALA A 105 -2.06 5.45 15.85
C ALA A 105 -0.85 4.76 16.52
N GLN A 106 -0.43 3.62 16.00
CA GLN A 106 0.76 2.90 16.46
C GLN A 106 2.06 3.37 15.77
N GLY A 107 1.98 4.35 14.87
CA GLY A 107 3.14 4.99 14.24
C GLY A 107 3.81 4.15 13.15
N LEU A 108 3.08 3.22 12.55
CA LEU A 108 3.55 2.41 11.42
C LEU A 108 3.02 2.98 10.10
N TYR A 109 3.71 2.69 9.00
CA TYR A 109 3.23 3.00 7.66
C TYR A 109 2.35 1.89 7.09
N VAL A 110 1.68 2.18 5.97
CA VAL A 110 0.81 1.25 5.26
C VAL A 110 1.24 1.09 3.80
N SER A 111 1.34 -0.16 3.37
CA SER A 111 1.33 -0.58 1.96
C SER A 111 -0.07 -1.08 1.61
N LEU A 112 -0.84 -0.26 0.87
CA LEU A 112 -2.24 -0.55 0.58
C LEU A 112 -2.39 -1.24 -0.79
N ARG A 113 -2.63 -2.55 -0.78
CA ARG A 113 -2.76 -3.34 -2.01
C ARG A 113 -4.22 -3.36 -2.47
N ILE A 114 -4.62 -2.36 -3.24
CA ILE A 114 -6.03 -2.16 -3.61
C ILE A 114 -6.52 -3.27 -4.54
N GLY A 115 -5.65 -3.82 -5.40
CA GLY A 115 -6.00 -4.83 -6.39
C GLY A 115 -6.67 -4.19 -7.62
N PRO A 116 -7.93 -4.53 -7.98
CA PRO A 116 -8.91 -5.15 -7.10
C PRO A 116 -9.04 -6.67 -7.25
N PHE A 117 -8.33 -7.25 -8.21
CA PHE A 117 -7.98 -8.67 -8.15
C PHE A 117 -6.78 -8.83 -7.22
N ILE A 118 -6.86 -9.74 -6.26
CA ILE A 118 -5.87 -9.88 -5.18
C ILE A 118 -5.36 -11.31 -4.96
N GLU A 119 -5.96 -12.31 -5.62
CA GLU A 119 -5.77 -13.74 -5.33
C GLU A 119 -6.00 -14.03 -3.84
N ALA A 120 -4.91 -14.02 -3.06
CA ALA A 120 -4.86 -14.08 -1.61
C ALA A 120 -5.54 -15.31 -1.01
N GLU A 121 -5.69 -16.40 -1.77
CA GLU A 121 -6.49 -17.58 -1.40
C GLU A 121 -7.89 -17.19 -0.89
N TRP A 122 -8.44 -16.13 -1.47
CA TRP A 122 -9.72 -15.55 -1.13
C TRP A 122 -10.75 -15.89 -2.20
N THR A 123 -12.02 -16.07 -1.80
CA THR A 123 -13.08 -16.45 -2.74
C THR A 123 -13.06 -15.55 -3.98
N TYR A 124 -13.01 -16.18 -5.16
CA TYR A 124 -13.02 -15.51 -6.47
C TYR A 124 -11.92 -14.45 -6.65
N GLY A 125 -10.77 -14.61 -5.97
CA GLY A 125 -9.63 -13.69 -6.06
C GLY A 125 -9.94 -12.28 -5.58
N GLY A 126 -10.95 -12.13 -4.72
CA GLY A 126 -11.45 -10.84 -4.23
C GLY A 126 -12.53 -10.20 -5.10
N LEU A 127 -12.86 -10.73 -6.27
CA LEU A 127 -13.86 -10.14 -7.17
C LEU A 127 -15.28 -10.50 -6.71
N PRO A 128 -16.24 -9.54 -6.73
CA PRO A 128 -17.64 -9.87 -6.46
C PRO A 128 -18.22 -10.84 -7.47
N LEU A 129 -18.98 -11.85 -7.01
CA LEU A 129 -19.56 -12.87 -7.88
C LEU A 129 -20.53 -12.27 -8.94
N TRP A 130 -21.27 -11.22 -8.57
CA TRP A 130 -22.20 -10.55 -9.49
C TRP A 130 -21.50 -9.92 -10.71
N LEU A 131 -20.17 -9.70 -10.66
CA LEU A 131 -19.44 -9.24 -11.84
C LEU A 131 -19.51 -10.25 -12.98
N ARG A 132 -19.58 -11.55 -12.69
CA ARG A 132 -19.65 -12.60 -13.71
C ARG A 132 -20.88 -12.46 -14.61
N ASP A 133 -21.96 -11.92 -14.05
CA ASP A 133 -23.25 -11.82 -14.75
C ASP A 133 -23.36 -10.51 -15.56
N ILE A 134 -22.29 -9.70 -15.62
CA ILE A 134 -22.23 -8.50 -16.47
C ILE A 134 -22.04 -8.91 -17.94
N PRO A 135 -22.96 -8.51 -18.85
CA PRO A 135 -22.87 -8.89 -20.26
C PRO A 135 -21.55 -8.46 -20.90
N GLY A 136 -20.86 -9.40 -21.54
CA GLY A 136 -19.62 -9.14 -22.29
C GLY A 136 -18.40 -8.81 -21.43
N ILE A 137 -18.45 -9.04 -20.12
CA ILE A 137 -17.31 -8.80 -19.23
C ILE A 137 -16.20 -9.83 -19.45
N ALA A 138 -14.97 -9.36 -19.47
CA ALA A 138 -13.78 -10.19 -19.41
C ALA A 138 -12.86 -9.60 -18.35
N PHE A 139 -12.64 -10.33 -17.26
CA PHE A 139 -11.83 -9.86 -16.15
C PHE A 139 -10.37 -9.74 -16.56
N ARG A 140 -9.68 -8.82 -15.89
CA ARG A 140 -8.23 -8.61 -16.01
C ARG A 140 -7.78 -8.53 -17.49
N SER A 141 -8.56 -7.84 -18.31
CA SER A 141 -8.32 -7.77 -19.75
C SER A 141 -8.71 -6.41 -20.30
N ASP A 142 -8.26 -6.10 -21.52
CA ASP A 142 -8.71 -4.93 -22.27
C ASP A 142 -10.17 -5.09 -22.71
N ASN A 143 -11.08 -4.78 -21.79
CA ASN A 143 -12.52 -5.00 -21.89
C ASN A 143 -13.28 -3.80 -21.32
N GLY A 144 -14.23 -3.25 -22.09
CA GLY A 144 -14.99 -2.06 -21.71
C GLY A 144 -15.79 -2.21 -20.40
N PRO A 145 -16.57 -3.29 -20.21
CA PRO A 145 -17.23 -3.56 -18.92
C PRO A 145 -16.29 -3.76 -17.72
N TRP A 146 -15.01 -4.04 -17.94
CA TRP A 146 -14.01 -4.12 -16.90
C TRP A 146 -13.35 -2.75 -16.64
N LYS A 147 -13.08 -2.00 -17.71
CA LYS A 147 -12.26 -0.78 -17.76
C LYS A 147 -13.02 0.40 -18.37
N VAL A 148 -12.98 1.59 -17.80
CA VAL A 148 -13.15 2.84 -18.59
C VAL A 148 -12.12 3.88 -18.12
N PHE A 149 -12.38 5.17 -18.25
CA PHE A 149 -11.74 6.22 -19.04
C PHE A 149 -11.48 6.01 -20.55
N ALA A 150 -12.47 6.48 -21.34
CA ALA A 150 -12.27 6.96 -22.69
C ALA A 150 -11.50 8.29 -22.68
N LEU A 151 -10.26 8.27 -23.13
CA LEU A 151 -9.69 9.35 -23.92
C LEU A 151 -8.93 8.70 -25.08
N SER A 152 -9.65 8.37 -26.16
CA SER A 152 -8.97 8.50 -27.45
C SER A 152 -8.62 9.97 -27.59
N SER A 153 -7.45 10.26 -28.12
CA SER A 153 -6.89 11.61 -28.35
C SER A 153 -7.75 12.53 -29.24
N SER A 154 -8.99 12.12 -29.55
CA SER A 154 -9.98 12.78 -30.38
C SER A 154 -11.16 13.37 -29.60
N ALA A 155 -11.35 13.07 -28.30
CA ALA A 155 -12.42 13.66 -27.50
C ALA A 155 -12.05 15.06 -26.97
N LYS A 156 -12.11 16.07 -27.86
CA LYS A 156 -11.74 17.46 -27.61
C LYS A 156 -12.68 18.27 -26.70
N ASN A 157 -13.48 17.66 -25.83
CA ASN A 157 -14.44 18.43 -25.02
C ASN A 157 -14.52 17.99 -23.55
N LEU A 158 -13.67 18.62 -22.72
CA LEU A 158 -13.62 18.49 -21.25
C LEU A 158 -14.97 18.76 -20.57
N THR A 159 -15.85 19.52 -21.22
CA THR A 159 -17.16 19.92 -20.68
C THR A 159 -18.16 18.75 -20.66
N THR A 160 -18.18 17.93 -21.72
CA THR A 160 -19.04 16.73 -21.80
C THR A 160 -18.58 15.65 -20.83
N ILE A 161 -17.26 15.51 -20.64
CA ILE A 161 -16.67 14.57 -19.69
C ILE A 161 -17.04 14.94 -18.24
N LYS A 162 -16.96 16.23 -17.88
CA LYS A 162 -17.40 16.71 -16.55
C LYS A 162 -18.89 16.51 -16.30
N LEU A 163 -19.73 16.58 -17.33
CA LEU A 163 -21.17 16.30 -17.25
C LEU A 163 -21.47 14.81 -17.08
N LEU A 164 -20.76 13.94 -17.80
CA LEU A 164 -20.89 12.48 -17.67
C LEU A 164 -20.39 11.99 -16.30
N ILE A 165 -19.33 12.60 -15.75
CA ILE A 165 -18.80 12.30 -14.41
C ILE A 165 -19.79 12.61 -13.28
N LYS A 166 -20.71 13.56 -13.47
CA LYS A 166 -21.63 14.02 -12.42
C LYS A 166 -22.94 13.25 -12.32
N ASN A 167 -23.23 12.30 -13.21
CA ASN A 167 -24.49 11.57 -13.21
C ASN A 167 -24.27 10.05 -13.01
N PRO A 168 -24.43 9.52 -11.78
CA PRO A 168 -24.20 8.11 -11.45
C PRO A 168 -25.20 7.15 -12.14
N ASN A 169 -26.25 7.65 -12.79
CA ASN A 169 -27.24 6.85 -13.52
C ASN A 169 -26.98 6.75 -15.02
N THR A 170 -25.85 7.25 -15.53
CA THR A 170 -25.48 7.08 -16.94
C THR A 170 -24.91 5.67 -17.18
N SER A 171 -25.42 4.99 -18.21
CA SER A 171 -25.07 3.62 -18.63
C SER A 171 -23.55 3.33 -18.67
N TYR A 172 -22.73 4.36 -18.93
CA TYR A 172 -21.27 4.25 -19.02
C TYR A 172 -20.56 4.15 -17.66
N TRP A 173 -21.02 4.86 -16.62
CA TRP A 173 -20.46 4.70 -15.26
C TRP A 173 -20.67 3.29 -14.75
N MET A 174 -21.78 2.67 -15.11
CA MET A 174 -22.09 1.31 -14.70
C MET A 174 -21.20 0.25 -15.36
N GLN A 175 -20.35 0.60 -16.34
CA GLN A 175 -19.48 -0.32 -17.09
C GLN A 175 -18.00 -0.26 -16.68
N ALA A 176 -17.56 0.66 -15.83
CA ALA A 176 -16.14 0.84 -15.49
C ALA A 176 -15.73 0.13 -14.18
N HIS A 177 -16.11 -1.14 -14.02
CA HIS A 177 -16.16 -1.78 -12.69
C HIS A 177 -14.86 -1.71 -11.88
N MET A 178 -13.71 -2.09 -12.46
CA MET A 178 -12.42 -2.01 -11.76
C MET A 178 -12.05 -0.58 -11.40
N GLN A 179 -12.22 0.35 -12.35
CA GLN A 179 -11.89 1.76 -12.13
C GLN A 179 -12.76 2.35 -11.02
N ASN A 180 -14.07 2.09 -11.03
CA ASN A 180 -14.99 2.65 -10.06
C ASN A 180 -14.65 2.23 -8.64
N PHE A 181 -14.42 0.92 -8.43
CA PHE A 181 -14.08 0.42 -7.11
C PHE A 181 -12.73 0.98 -6.64
N THR A 182 -11.71 0.96 -7.51
CA THR A 182 -10.39 1.54 -7.19
C THR A 182 -10.50 3.03 -6.84
N THR A 183 -11.23 3.79 -7.64
CA THR A 183 -11.47 5.23 -7.43
C THR A 183 -12.21 5.48 -6.12
N MET A 184 -13.21 4.67 -5.81
CA MET A 184 -13.96 4.75 -4.56
C MET A 184 -13.04 4.54 -3.35
N ILE A 185 -12.21 3.50 -3.36
CA ILE A 185 -11.26 3.22 -2.28
C ILE A 185 -10.26 4.37 -2.14
N VAL A 186 -9.66 4.83 -3.24
CA VAL A 186 -8.72 5.97 -3.21
C VAL A 186 -9.40 7.23 -2.66
N ASN A 187 -10.61 7.56 -3.11
CA ASN A 187 -11.35 8.72 -2.62
C ASN A 187 -11.71 8.59 -1.14
N MET A 188 -12.05 7.40 -0.67
CA MET A 188 -12.27 7.14 0.75
C MET A 188 -11.00 7.41 1.56
N MET A 189 -9.85 6.87 1.14
CA MET A 189 -8.57 7.11 1.80
C MET A 189 -8.19 8.60 1.78
N LYS A 190 -8.44 9.29 0.66
CA LYS A 190 -8.20 10.73 0.52
C LYS A 190 -9.08 11.58 1.43
N THR A 191 -10.36 11.24 1.53
CA THR A 191 -11.33 11.94 2.38
C THR A 191 -10.91 11.85 3.85
N GLU A 192 -10.42 10.68 4.25
CA GLU A 192 -9.92 10.41 5.60
C GLU A 192 -8.47 10.87 5.81
N LYS A 193 -7.83 11.48 4.80
CA LYS A 193 -6.44 11.97 4.81
C LYS A 193 -5.42 10.87 5.17
N LEU A 194 -5.63 9.66 4.66
CA LEU A 194 -4.82 8.50 5.01
C LEU A 194 -3.59 8.30 4.11
N TYR A 195 -3.46 9.05 3.01
CA TYR A 195 -2.21 9.08 2.25
C TYR A 195 -1.14 9.91 2.96
N ALA A 196 0.13 9.48 2.87
CA ALA A 196 1.26 10.19 3.46
C ALA A 196 1.41 11.63 2.93
N SER A 197 1.07 11.84 1.66
CA SER A 197 0.92 13.17 1.04
C SER A 197 -0.06 14.09 1.78
N GLN A 198 -0.96 13.53 2.58
CA GLN A 198 -1.96 14.23 3.40
C GLN A 198 -1.69 14.11 4.91
N GLY A 199 -0.55 13.52 5.31
CA GLY A 199 -0.18 13.26 6.70
C GLY A 199 -0.64 11.91 7.27
N GLY A 200 -1.20 11.03 6.42
CA GLY A 200 -1.63 9.68 6.78
C GLY A 200 -0.52 8.63 6.70
N PRO A 201 -0.82 7.36 7.03
CA PRO A 201 0.20 6.30 7.07
C PRO A 201 0.46 5.64 5.71
N ILE A 202 -0.40 5.81 4.69
CA ILE A 202 -0.27 5.08 3.42
C ILE A 202 0.84 5.69 2.59
N ILE A 203 1.94 4.95 2.40
CA ILE A 203 3.15 5.39 1.70
C ILE A 203 3.29 4.80 0.30
N ILE A 204 2.54 3.74 -0.01
CA ILE A 204 2.57 3.10 -1.33
C ILE A 204 1.23 2.38 -1.55
N SER A 205 0.77 2.34 -2.80
CA SER A 205 -0.42 1.58 -3.19
C SER A 205 -0.11 0.59 -4.30
N GLN A 206 -0.77 -0.56 -4.30
CA GLN A 206 -0.67 -1.53 -5.41
C GLN A 206 -1.94 -1.54 -6.25
N ILE A 207 -1.76 -1.56 -7.58
CA ILE A 207 -2.80 -1.87 -8.55
C ILE A 207 -2.53 -3.25 -9.17
N GLU A 208 -3.59 -4.00 -9.47
CA GLU A 208 -3.52 -5.40 -9.92
C GLU A 208 -2.80 -6.33 -8.92
N ASN A 209 -2.68 -7.61 -9.25
CA ASN A 209 -1.90 -8.58 -8.49
C ASN A 209 -1.38 -9.70 -9.41
N GLU A 210 -0.05 -9.81 -9.53
CA GLU A 210 0.61 -10.87 -10.31
C GLU A 210 0.10 -11.02 -11.74
N TYR A 211 -0.13 -9.90 -12.42
CA TYR A 211 -0.74 -9.92 -13.75
C TYR A 211 0.17 -10.53 -14.82
N GLN A 212 1.50 -10.41 -14.68
CA GLN A 212 2.43 -10.96 -15.67
C GLN A 212 2.25 -12.47 -15.89
N ASN A 213 1.87 -13.22 -14.84
CA ASN A 213 1.61 -14.66 -14.92
C ASN A 213 0.48 -15.00 -15.91
N VAL A 214 -0.45 -14.06 -16.15
CA VAL A 214 -1.60 -14.25 -17.05
C VAL A 214 -1.55 -13.35 -18.28
N GLU A 215 -0.67 -12.35 -18.32
CA GLU A 215 -0.62 -11.34 -19.37
C GLU A 215 -0.54 -11.94 -20.78
N VAL A 216 0.33 -12.95 -20.95
CA VAL A 216 0.54 -13.63 -22.24
C VAL A 216 -0.74 -14.29 -22.77
N ALA A 217 -1.59 -14.82 -21.88
CA ALA A 217 -2.84 -15.47 -22.26
C ALA A 217 -3.85 -14.50 -22.90
N TYR A 218 -3.70 -13.20 -22.67
CA TYR A 218 -4.54 -12.16 -23.26
C TYR A 218 -3.99 -11.59 -24.57
N HIS A 219 -2.86 -12.09 -25.08
CA HIS A 219 -2.21 -11.61 -26.30
C HIS A 219 -2.08 -10.07 -26.30
N ALA A 220 -2.49 -9.39 -27.39
CA ALA A 220 -2.43 -7.94 -27.49
C ALA A 220 -3.26 -7.18 -26.43
N LYS A 221 -4.27 -7.83 -25.82
CA LYS A 221 -5.10 -7.22 -24.77
C LYS A 221 -4.40 -7.15 -23.42
N GLY A 222 -3.42 -8.00 -23.15
CA GLY A 222 -2.67 -8.01 -21.89
C GLY A 222 -1.87 -6.73 -21.68
N PRO A 223 -0.89 -6.42 -22.56
CA PRO A 223 -0.08 -5.21 -22.45
C PRO A 223 -0.92 -3.92 -22.52
N SER A 224 -1.99 -3.91 -23.33
CA SER A 224 -2.92 -2.78 -23.39
C SER A 224 -3.66 -2.55 -22.06
N TYR A 225 -4.07 -3.63 -21.41
CA TYR A 225 -4.68 -3.57 -20.09
C TYR A 225 -3.73 -3.08 -19.01
N VAL A 226 -2.51 -3.62 -18.92
CA VAL A 226 -1.52 -3.22 -17.91
C VAL A 226 -1.20 -1.74 -18.01
N ARG A 227 -0.95 -1.23 -19.23
CA ARG A 227 -0.68 0.20 -19.45
C ARG A 227 -1.86 1.06 -18.99
N TRP A 228 -3.08 0.63 -19.29
CA TRP A 228 -4.28 1.33 -18.81
C TRP A 228 -4.40 1.28 -17.29
N ALA A 229 -4.15 0.13 -16.65
CA ALA A 229 -4.31 -0.03 -15.20
C ALA A 229 -3.30 0.86 -14.45
N ALA A 230 -2.04 0.88 -14.90
CA ALA A 230 -1.01 1.76 -14.39
C ALA A 230 -1.37 3.24 -14.60
N ALA A 231 -1.79 3.63 -15.81
CA ALA A 231 -2.18 5.01 -16.11
C ALA A 231 -3.42 5.46 -15.31
N MET A 232 -4.40 4.58 -15.13
CA MET A 232 -5.59 4.83 -14.32
C MET A 232 -5.20 5.05 -12.86
N ALA A 233 -4.38 4.17 -12.28
CA ALA A 233 -3.95 4.26 -10.89
C ALA A 233 -3.13 5.53 -10.62
N VAL A 234 -2.12 5.83 -11.45
CA VAL A 234 -1.33 7.06 -11.36
C VAL A 234 -2.21 8.30 -11.53
N GLY A 235 -3.17 8.25 -12.46
CA GLY A 235 -4.13 9.33 -12.70
C GLY A 235 -5.09 9.61 -11.55
N LEU A 236 -5.18 8.73 -10.54
CA LEU A 236 -5.95 9.00 -9.32
C LEU A 236 -5.21 9.95 -8.35
N ASP A 237 -3.96 10.31 -8.62
CA ASP A 237 -3.21 11.38 -7.95
C ASP A 237 -3.19 11.24 -6.41
N THR A 238 -2.76 10.08 -5.92
CA THR A 238 -2.67 9.77 -4.48
C THR A 238 -1.57 10.57 -3.77
N GLY A 239 -0.62 11.14 -4.52
CA GLY A 239 0.58 11.78 -3.99
C GLY A 239 1.59 10.81 -3.37
N VAL A 240 1.43 9.50 -3.59
CA VAL A 240 2.39 8.46 -3.20
C VAL A 240 2.64 7.50 -4.36
N PRO A 241 3.78 6.78 -4.38
CA PRO A 241 4.09 5.83 -5.43
C PRO A 241 3.05 4.71 -5.57
N TRP A 242 2.97 4.17 -6.79
CA TRP A 242 2.21 2.97 -7.11
C TRP A 242 3.16 1.82 -7.44
N MET A 243 2.77 0.60 -7.08
CA MET A 243 3.49 -0.63 -7.43
C MET A 243 2.57 -1.65 -8.10
N MET A 244 3.17 -2.62 -8.79
CA MET A 244 2.54 -3.85 -9.29
C MET A 244 3.47 -5.01 -8.93
N CYS A 245 2.96 -6.05 -8.27
CA CYS A 245 3.76 -7.22 -7.88
C CYS A 245 3.76 -8.27 -8.99
N LYS A 246 4.85 -9.06 -9.08
CA LYS A 246 5.07 -10.03 -10.17
C LYS A 246 4.77 -9.38 -11.54
N GLN A 247 5.44 -8.25 -11.71
CA GLN A 247 5.83 -7.62 -12.95
C GLN A 247 7.37 -7.55 -12.84
N ASP A 248 8.00 -8.69 -13.11
CA ASP A 248 9.42 -9.06 -12.94
C ASP A 248 9.99 -9.18 -11.48
N ASP A 249 9.18 -9.74 -10.56
CA ASP A 249 9.49 -10.36 -9.22
C ASP A 249 9.74 -9.45 -7.97
N ALA A 250 9.27 -9.71 -6.72
CA ALA A 250 8.65 -10.85 -5.98
C ALA A 250 7.67 -10.39 -4.85
N PRO A 251 6.80 -11.24 -4.24
CA PRO A 251 6.04 -10.91 -3.02
C PRO A 251 6.73 -11.35 -1.70
N ASP A 252 6.55 -10.53 -0.66
CA ASP A 252 7.07 -10.69 0.72
C ASP A 252 6.04 -11.41 1.64
N PRO A 253 6.45 -12.11 2.72
CA PRO A 253 5.63 -13.11 3.39
C PRO A 253 4.47 -12.54 4.23
N VAL A 254 3.47 -13.39 4.46
CA VAL A 254 2.36 -13.11 5.39
C VAL A 254 2.88 -13.07 6.83
N TYR A 255 2.61 -11.97 7.55
CA TYR A 255 3.09 -11.78 8.93
C TYR A 255 2.09 -12.26 9.98
N HIS A 256 0.80 -12.07 9.69
CA HIS A 256 -0.31 -12.75 10.36
C HIS A 256 -1.32 -13.17 9.30
N GLY A 257 -1.51 -14.48 9.16
CA GLY A 257 -2.43 -15.01 8.17
C GLY A 257 -3.89 -15.01 8.65
N GLY A 258 -4.15 -15.39 9.89
CA GLY A 258 -5.49 -15.36 10.50
C GLY A 258 -6.44 -16.43 9.94
N THR A 259 -7.72 -16.10 9.87
CA THR A 259 -8.81 -17.06 9.57
C THR A 259 -9.68 -16.60 8.41
N ASN A 260 -10.00 -17.49 7.48
CA ASN A 260 -11.04 -17.31 6.47
C ASN A 260 -12.44 -17.47 7.09
N PHE A 261 -12.88 -16.49 7.88
CA PHE A 261 -14.17 -16.57 8.57
C PHE A 261 -15.37 -16.61 7.63
N GLY A 262 -16.35 -17.46 7.93
CA GLY A 262 -17.58 -17.58 7.15
C GLY A 262 -17.38 -18.45 5.93
N ARG A 263 -17.73 -17.95 4.73
CA ARG A 263 -17.59 -18.68 3.45
C ARG A 263 -16.77 -17.87 2.43
N THR A 264 -15.73 -17.18 2.89
CA THR A 264 -14.96 -16.22 2.08
C THR A 264 -13.54 -16.70 1.73
N GLY A 265 -13.18 -17.93 2.11
CA GLY A 265 -11.96 -18.59 1.62
C GLY A 265 -12.12 -19.07 0.18
N ALA A 266 -11.02 -19.18 -0.56
CA ALA A 266 -11.05 -19.81 -1.88
C ALA A 266 -11.44 -21.29 -1.81
N ASP A 267 -11.87 -21.84 -2.94
CA ASP A 267 -12.21 -23.27 -3.03
C ASP A 267 -11.01 -24.13 -2.64
N TYR A 268 -11.28 -25.21 -1.91
CA TYR A 268 -10.28 -26.12 -1.35
C TYR A 268 -9.29 -25.48 -0.35
N MET A 269 -9.51 -24.24 0.08
CA MET A 269 -8.77 -23.64 1.18
C MET A 269 -9.43 -23.95 2.52
N THR A 270 -8.61 -24.24 3.52
CA THR A 270 -9.08 -24.43 4.89
C THR A 270 -9.58 -23.12 5.49
N THR A 271 -10.40 -23.22 6.53
CA THR A 271 -10.78 -22.08 7.36
C THR A 271 -9.54 -21.41 7.97
N SER A 272 -8.56 -22.21 8.39
CA SER A 272 -7.26 -21.70 8.80
C SER A 272 -6.53 -21.10 7.61
N TYR A 273 -6.04 -19.87 7.79
CA TYR A 273 -5.11 -19.22 6.85
C TYR A 273 -3.82 -18.87 7.58
N TYR A 274 -3.28 -19.79 8.37
CA TYR A 274 -2.09 -19.56 9.20
C TYR A 274 -0.83 -19.21 8.41
N ASP A 275 -0.66 -19.79 7.22
CA ASP A 275 0.51 -19.60 6.32
C ASP A 275 1.89 -19.75 6.99
N GLN A 276 1.94 -20.51 8.08
CA GLN A 276 3.10 -20.61 8.93
C GLN A 276 3.68 -19.26 9.41
N ALA A 277 2.86 -18.23 9.51
CA ALA A 277 3.29 -16.86 9.76
C ALA A 277 3.98 -16.68 11.13
N PRO A 278 4.79 -15.61 11.32
CA PRO A 278 5.39 -15.25 12.61
C PRO A 278 4.38 -15.03 13.74
N LEU A 279 3.17 -14.56 13.40
CA LEU A 279 2.02 -14.58 14.30
C LEU A 279 1.06 -15.68 13.83
N ASP A 280 0.67 -16.57 14.73
CA ASP A 280 -0.23 -17.66 14.38
C ASP A 280 -1.66 -17.20 14.09
N GLU A 281 -2.52 -18.14 13.68
CA GLU A 281 -3.92 -17.86 13.38
C GLU A 281 -4.66 -17.14 14.53
N TYR A 282 -4.27 -17.38 15.77
CA TYR A 282 -4.88 -16.81 16.97
C TYR A 282 -4.16 -15.53 17.45
N GLY A 283 -3.12 -15.11 16.73
CA GLY A 283 -2.31 -13.94 17.06
C GLY A 283 -1.29 -14.19 18.16
N LEU A 284 -0.92 -15.44 18.45
CA LEU A 284 0.17 -15.79 19.35
C LEU A 284 1.52 -15.71 18.62
N LEU A 285 2.59 -15.44 19.38
CA LEU A 285 3.94 -15.41 18.83
C LEU A 285 4.38 -16.83 18.46
N ARG A 286 4.80 -17.04 17.22
CA ARG A 286 5.32 -18.33 16.78
C ARG A 286 6.83 -18.38 16.91
N GLU A 287 7.31 -19.02 17.96
CA GLU A 287 8.76 -19.23 18.15
C GLU A 287 9.30 -20.47 17.41
N PRO A 288 10.58 -20.47 17.02
CA PRO A 288 11.56 -19.36 17.14
C PRO A 288 11.44 -18.32 16.00
N LYS A 289 10.48 -18.49 15.08
CA LYS A 289 10.38 -17.67 13.86
C LYS A 289 10.23 -16.19 14.18
N TRP A 290 9.34 -15.85 15.11
CA TRP A 290 9.10 -14.46 15.49
C TRP A 290 10.32 -13.80 16.11
N SER A 291 10.94 -14.40 17.13
CA SER A 291 12.13 -13.84 17.79
C SER A 291 13.32 -13.75 16.83
N HIS A 292 13.53 -14.77 16.00
CA HIS A 292 14.63 -14.77 15.03
C HIS A 292 14.48 -13.65 13.99
N LEU A 293 13.27 -13.45 13.45
CA LEU A 293 13.00 -12.34 12.53
C LEU A 293 13.14 -10.98 13.21
N LYS A 294 12.72 -10.85 14.47
CA LYS A 294 12.90 -9.63 15.26
C LYS A 294 14.38 -9.27 15.40
N GLU A 295 15.23 -10.24 15.71
CA GLU A 295 16.69 -10.02 15.79
C GLU A 295 17.28 -9.64 14.43
N LEU A 296 16.87 -10.33 13.35
CA LEU A 296 17.26 -9.97 11.98
C LEU A 296 16.88 -8.52 11.65
N HIS A 297 15.65 -8.11 11.93
CA HIS A 297 15.17 -6.75 11.71
C HIS A 297 16.00 -5.73 12.50
N ALA A 298 16.34 -6.02 13.75
CA ALA A 298 17.20 -5.16 14.56
C ALA A 298 18.59 -4.99 13.92
N VAL A 299 19.21 -6.07 13.44
CA VAL A 299 20.51 -6.04 12.76
C VAL A 299 20.46 -5.23 11.45
N VAL A 300 19.40 -5.41 10.65
CA VAL A 300 19.18 -4.63 9.42
C VAL A 300 19.04 -3.14 9.73
N GLN A 301 18.27 -2.78 10.77
CA GLN A 301 18.11 -1.39 11.18
C GLN A 301 19.41 -0.78 11.71
N LEU A 302 20.20 -1.53 12.48
CA LEU A 302 21.54 -1.10 12.93
C LEU A 302 22.48 -0.83 11.74
N SER A 303 22.28 -1.56 10.64
CA SER A 303 23.07 -1.43 9.42
C SER A 303 22.48 -0.41 8.42
N SER A 304 21.43 0.33 8.80
CA SER A 304 20.63 1.12 7.85
C SER A 304 21.39 2.25 7.18
N ASN A 305 22.26 2.97 7.90
CA ASN A 305 23.03 4.08 7.33
C ASN A 305 23.94 3.61 6.17
N PRO A 306 24.88 2.66 6.37
CA PRO A 306 25.69 2.16 5.27
C PRO A 306 24.85 1.52 4.16
N LEU A 307 23.74 0.85 4.50
CA LEU A 307 22.83 0.30 3.50
C LEU A 307 22.09 1.37 2.69
N LEU A 308 21.78 2.54 3.23
CA LEU A 308 21.00 3.56 2.50
C LEU A 308 21.88 4.60 1.81
N GLN A 309 23.06 4.90 2.34
CA GLN A 309 23.92 5.99 1.88
C GLN A 309 25.28 5.51 1.37
N GLY A 310 25.68 4.27 1.68
CA GLY A 310 26.98 3.74 1.33
C GLY A 310 27.10 3.24 -0.10
N THR A 311 28.34 3.09 -0.56
CA THR A 311 28.67 2.38 -1.78
C THR A 311 28.65 0.87 -1.52
N GLN A 312 27.98 0.12 -2.40
CA GLN A 312 27.96 -1.34 -2.33
C GLN A 312 29.06 -1.95 -3.19
N THR A 313 29.82 -2.86 -2.59
CA THR A 313 30.79 -3.70 -3.29
C THR A 313 30.55 -5.15 -2.92
N TYR A 314 30.94 -6.07 -3.81
CA TYR A 314 30.85 -7.49 -3.56
C TYR A 314 32.13 -8.19 -4.00
N TYR A 315 32.47 -9.28 -3.32
CA TYR A 315 33.54 -10.18 -3.75
C TYR A 315 33.23 -11.61 -3.33
N SER A 316 33.83 -12.57 -4.05
CA SER A 316 33.78 -13.98 -3.68
C SER A 316 34.79 -14.25 -2.56
N ALA A 317 34.33 -14.86 -1.47
CA ALA A 317 35.17 -15.34 -0.37
C ALA A 317 35.44 -16.86 -0.45
N GLY A 318 34.89 -17.53 -1.48
CA GLY A 318 35.05 -18.96 -1.69
C GLY A 318 34.03 -19.50 -2.69
N ARG A 319 34.06 -20.82 -2.96
CA ARG A 319 33.22 -21.44 -3.99
C ARG A 319 31.71 -21.26 -3.76
N GLN A 320 31.30 -21.09 -2.51
CA GLN A 320 29.89 -20.90 -2.12
C GLN A 320 29.73 -19.75 -1.10
N GLN A 321 30.71 -18.85 -1.02
CA GLN A 321 30.72 -17.75 -0.07
C GLN A 321 30.86 -16.43 -0.81
N GLN A 322 29.96 -15.51 -0.51
CA GLN A 322 29.97 -14.15 -1.05
C GLN A 322 29.95 -13.17 0.11
N VAL A 323 30.65 -12.06 -0.08
CA VAL A 323 30.65 -10.95 0.88
C VAL A 323 30.11 -9.72 0.19
N TYR A 324 29.10 -9.13 0.81
CA TYR A 324 28.52 -7.84 0.42
C TYR A 324 28.95 -6.80 1.44
N ILE A 325 29.64 -5.76 0.98
CA ILE A 325 30.06 -4.65 1.83
C ILE A 325 29.27 -3.41 1.42
N ALA A 326 28.69 -2.74 2.41
CA ALA A 326 28.16 -1.40 2.27
C ALA A 326 29.01 -0.46 3.12
N SER A 327 29.72 0.47 2.48
CA SER A 327 30.62 1.40 3.17
C SER A 327 30.21 2.85 2.92
N THR A 328 30.15 3.63 4.00
CA THR A 328 30.03 5.08 3.94
C THR A 328 31.40 5.69 4.14
N ILE A 329 31.76 6.66 3.31
CA ILE A 329 32.91 7.53 3.62
C ILE A 329 32.47 8.36 4.82
N LEU A 330 32.91 7.99 6.02
CA LEU A 330 32.88 8.92 7.14
C LEU A 330 33.75 10.12 6.73
N PRO A 331 33.21 11.36 6.67
CA PRO A 331 34.11 12.50 6.76
C PRO A 331 34.81 12.35 8.11
N PHE A 332 36.10 12.04 8.08
CA PHE A 332 37.00 12.13 9.22
C PHE A 332 36.99 13.60 9.69
N LEU A 333 36.00 13.96 10.49
CA LEU A 333 36.05 15.11 11.39
C LEU A 333 36.52 14.63 12.75
N PHE A 334 37.68 13.97 12.77
CA PHE A 334 38.55 14.09 13.93
C PHE A 334 39.34 15.39 13.71
N SER A 335 38.74 16.48 14.16
CA SER A 335 39.50 17.66 14.53
C SER A 335 40.44 17.23 15.66
N LEU A 336 41.70 17.01 15.32
CA LEU A 336 42.79 17.03 16.29
C LEU A 336 42.79 18.41 16.93
N TYR A 337 42.30 18.51 18.15
CA TYR A 337 42.71 19.51 19.13
C TYR A 337 42.78 18.88 20.52
#